data_AF-A0A2N2EQZ3-F1
#
_entry.id   AF-A0A2N2EQZ3-F1
#
_cell.length_a   1.000
_cell.length_b   1.000
_cell.length_c   1.000
_cell.angle_alpha   90.00
_cell.angle_beta   90.00
_cell.angle_gamma   90.00
#
_symmetry.space_group_name_H-M   'P 1'
#
loop_
_entity.id
_entity.type
_entity.pdbx_description
1 polymer ?
#
loop_
_entity_poly.entity_id
_entity_poly.type
_entity_poly.pdbx_seq_one_letter_code
_entity_poly.pdbx_strand_id
1 'polypeptide(L)'
;MIRTAFILLFSLAAGAAAQELIPYNSKGKWGYAAPGGRVVIRPAYGYAEPFSEGLALVLAGGKYGFIDKRGKKVIAPRYQSAGSFSGGCAPVKSRGRWGCVDGAGKTVIPFDYDELLPFREGAAPARKDGRWGLLLKDSREFRGGRYEEIYPVSEGLARVKVDGKYGYIDLSGKEVLPPVYAEAFPFSGGYATARLGDRYGFISREALTLKYRDYISIGPYSEGLAHAQTLEGEGRCGYIDKEGKLAIPVSFAMCASFDGGLAPALKDFKGGWGYIDSNGKTVIDFKYEQAGSFRGGIARVSLGGRAFYVDQKGFEYKK
;
A
#
# COMPACT_ATOMS: atom_id res chain seq x y z
N MET A 1 -6.88 65.56 14.04
CA MET A 1 -5.84 64.51 14.03
C MET A 1 -6.43 63.27 13.37
N ILE A 2 -5.98 62.99 12.14
CA ILE A 2 -6.56 61.99 11.23
C ILE A 2 -6.09 60.60 11.66
N ARG A 3 -7.04 59.68 11.90
CA ARG A 3 -6.77 58.25 12.15
C ARG A 3 -6.74 57.51 10.81
N THR A 4 -5.57 57.03 10.41
CA THR A 4 -5.37 56.18 9.24
C THR A 4 -5.67 54.73 9.62
N ALA A 5 -6.69 54.13 9.01
CA ALA A 5 -6.98 52.71 9.15
C ALA A 5 -6.19 51.91 8.11
N PHE A 6 -5.35 50.98 8.56
CA PHE A 6 -4.67 50.00 7.71
C PHE A 6 -5.58 48.77 7.57
N ILE A 7 -6.09 48.53 6.36
CA ILE A 7 -6.77 47.26 6.03
C ILE A 7 -5.69 46.30 5.49
N LEU A 8 -5.31 45.33 6.30
CA LEU A 8 -4.51 44.18 5.85
C LEU A 8 -5.43 43.20 5.11
N LEU A 9 -5.31 43.15 3.79
CA LEU A 9 -5.84 42.07 2.97
C LEU A 9 -4.96 40.83 3.14
N PHE A 10 -5.40 39.88 3.96
CA PHE A 10 -4.87 38.51 3.96
C PHE A 10 -5.39 37.79 2.70
N SER A 11 -4.55 37.66 1.68
CA SER A 11 -4.81 36.71 0.59
C SER A 11 -4.54 35.30 1.13
N LEU A 12 -5.60 34.56 1.47
CA LEU A 12 -5.51 33.11 1.64
C LEU A 12 -5.24 32.49 0.27
N ALA A 13 -3.96 32.32 -0.07
CA ALA A 13 -3.58 31.37 -1.11
C ALA A 13 -3.79 29.97 -0.51
N ALA A 14 -5.02 29.46 -0.62
CA ALA A 14 -5.26 28.03 -0.46
C ALA A 14 -4.41 27.34 -1.53
N GLY A 15 -3.26 26.79 -1.12
CA GLY A 15 -2.45 25.96 -1.98
C GLY A 15 -3.31 24.80 -2.41
N ALA A 16 -3.82 24.84 -3.64
CA ALA A 16 -4.44 23.68 -4.25
C ALA A 16 -3.40 22.57 -4.18
N ALA A 17 -3.63 21.57 -3.33
CA ALA A 17 -2.85 20.35 -3.37
C ALA A 17 -2.94 19.87 -4.82
N ALA A 18 -1.83 19.96 -5.56
CA ALA A 18 -1.80 19.56 -6.95
C ALA A 18 -2.03 18.06 -6.97
N GLN A 19 -3.30 17.69 -7.13
CA GLN A 19 -3.73 16.31 -7.09
C GLN A 19 -2.94 15.54 -8.14
N GLU A 20 -2.33 14.45 -7.70
CA GLU A 20 -1.28 13.80 -8.47
C GLU A 20 -1.84 13.25 -9.79
N LEU A 21 -1.00 13.23 -10.83
CA LEU A 21 -1.43 12.67 -12.10
C LEU A 21 -1.68 11.16 -11.93
N ILE A 22 -2.77 10.70 -12.52
CA ILE A 22 -3.24 9.33 -12.38
C ILE A 22 -2.78 8.53 -13.59
N PRO A 23 -2.21 7.32 -13.41
CA PRO A 23 -1.85 6.47 -14.53
C PRO A 23 -3.09 6.17 -15.38
N TYR A 24 -2.93 6.39 -16.68
CA TYR A 24 -4.00 6.27 -17.66
C TYR A 24 -3.59 5.25 -18.71
N ASN A 25 -4.44 4.23 -18.93
CA ASN A 25 -4.20 3.21 -19.95
C ASN A 25 -5.02 3.48 -21.21
N SER A 26 -4.35 3.44 -22.37
CA SER A 26 -5.02 3.52 -23.66
C SER A 26 -4.28 2.66 -24.68
N LYS A 27 -5.01 1.73 -25.32
CA LYS A 27 -4.48 0.79 -26.33
C LYS A 27 -3.23 0.02 -25.84
N GLY A 28 -3.23 -0.41 -24.58
CA GLY A 28 -2.14 -1.23 -24.01
C GLY A 28 -0.87 -0.46 -23.67
N LYS A 29 -0.90 0.87 -23.73
CA LYS A 29 0.19 1.74 -23.25
C LYS A 29 -0.30 2.61 -22.12
N TRP A 30 0.62 2.91 -21.21
CA TRP A 30 0.40 3.77 -20.08
C TRP A 30 0.92 5.19 -20.33
N GLY A 31 0.13 6.17 -19.91
CA GLY A 31 0.45 7.57 -19.78
C GLY A 31 -0.12 8.10 -18.47
N TYR A 32 -0.38 9.40 -18.38
CA TYR A 32 -0.93 10.00 -17.17
C TYR A 32 -1.95 11.08 -17.49
N ALA A 33 -3.00 11.15 -16.69
CA ALA A 33 -4.06 12.13 -16.80
C ALA A 33 -4.18 12.95 -15.49
N ALA A 34 -4.63 14.19 -15.61
CA ALA A 34 -5.13 14.92 -14.46
C ALA A 34 -6.45 14.30 -13.98
N PRO A 35 -6.87 14.57 -12.73
CA PRO A 35 -8.21 14.20 -12.26
C PRO A 35 -9.29 14.66 -13.25
N GLY A 36 -10.28 13.80 -13.48
CA GLY A 36 -11.29 14.02 -14.53
C GLY A 36 -10.83 13.63 -15.95
N GLY A 37 -9.68 12.98 -16.10
CA GLY A 37 -9.30 12.25 -17.31
C GLY A 37 -8.59 13.06 -18.40
N ARG A 38 -8.28 14.34 -18.17
CA ARG A 38 -7.52 15.13 -19.14
C ARG A 38 -6.09 14.59 -19.24
N VAL A 39 -5.75 13.98 -20.38
CA VAL A 39 -4.40 13.42 -20.63
C VAL A 39 -3.35 14.53 -20.55
N VAL A 40 -2.34 14.33 -19.70
CA VAL A 40 -1.19 15.23 -19.51
C VAL A 40 0.07 14.64 -20.12
N ILE A 41 0.32 13.35 -19.86
CA ILE A 41 1.44 12.61 -20.45
C ILE A 41 0.83 11.55 -21.38
N ARG A 42 1.12 11.64 -22.67
CA ARG A 42 0.56 10.72 -23.66
C ARG A 42 1.03 9.28 -23.38
N PRO A 43 0.17 8.27 -23.62
CA PRO A 43 0.55 6.88 -23.49
C PRO A 43 1.78 6.51 -24.32
N ALA A 44 2.83 6.06 -23.65
CA ALA A 44 4.10 5.67 -24.29
C ALA A 44 4.80 4.52 -23.56
N TYR A 45 4.38 4.19 -22.33
CA TYR A 45 5.07 3.25 -21.46
C TYR A 45 4.37 1.88 -21.49
N GLY A 46 5.14 0.80 -21.35
CA GLY A 46 4.58 -0.55 -21.22
C GLY A 46 3.95 -0.79 -19.85
N TYR A 47 4.41 -0.04 -18.84
CA TYR A 47 3.92 -0.06 -17.46
C TYR A 47 4.19 1.30 -16.82
N ALA A 48 3.34 1.70 -15.88
CA ALA A 48 3.46 2.95 -15.15
C ALA A 48 2.82 2.78 -13.77
N GLU A 49 3.55 3.15 -12.71
CA GLU A 49 3.00 3.27 -11.35
C GLU A 49 2.45 4.69 -11.12
N PRO A 50 1.59 4.87 -10.10
CA PRO A 50 1.29 6.18 -9.55
C PRO A 50 2.55 6.94 -9.15
N PHE A 51 2.45 8.27 -9.12
CA PHE A 51 3.52 9.10 -8.59
C PHE A 51 3.73 8.81 -7.09
N SER A 52 4.98 8.86 -6.66
CA SER A 52 5.37 8.80 -5.26
C SER A 52 6.58 9.70 -5.07
N GLU A 53 6.53 10.58 -4.07
CA GLU A 53 7.58 11.57 -3.80
C GLU A 53 7.97 12.41 -5.05
N GLY A 54 6.97 12.70 -5.90
CA GLY A 54 7.13 13.55 -7.09
C GLY A 54 7.64 12.84 -8.35
N LEU A 55 7.99 11.55 -8.28
CA LEU A 55 8.45 10.75 -9.41
C LEU A 55 7.56 9.52 -9.62
N ALA A 56 7.41 9.09 -10.87
CA ALA A 56 6.68 7.88 -11.19
C ALA A 56 7.56 6.84 -11.89
N LEU A 57 7.44 5.59 -11.46
CA LEU A 57 8.12 4.44 -12.06
C LEU A 57 7.47 4.11 -13.41
N VAL A 58 8.28 3.98 -14.46
CA VAL A 58 7.81 3.62 -15.79
C VAL A 58 8.68 2.54 -16.44
N LEU A 59 8.06 1.69 -17.24
CA LEU A 59 8.72 0.69 -18.08
C LEU A 59 8.75 1.15 -19.54
N ALA A 60 9.96 1.33 -20.09
CA ALA A 60 10.17 1.63 -21.50
C ALA A 60 11.37 0.84 -22.04
N GLY A 61 11.22 0.25 -23.23
CA GLY A 61 12.28 -0.57 -23.83
C GLY A 61 12.70 -1.77 -22.97
N GLY A 62 11.78 -2.33 -22.18
CA GLY A 62 12.06 -3.45 -21.28
C GLY A 62 12.89 -3.10 -20.04
N LYS A 63 13.11 -1.81 -19.75
CA LYS A 63 13.83 -1.33 -18.57
C LYS A 63 13.00 -0.33 -17.78
N TYR A 64 13.29 -0.27 -16.48
CA TYR A 64 12.64 0.64 -15.56
C TYR A 64 13.42 1.94 -15.41
N GLY A 65 12.69 3.06 -15.36
CA GLY A 65 13.19 4.41 -15.10
C GLY A 65 12.12 5.27 -14.44
N PHE A 66 12.39 6.56 -14.25
CA PHE A 66 11.52 7.46 -13.51
C PHE A 66 11.29 8.78 -14.24
N ILE A 67 10.04 9.26 -14.21
CA ILE A 67 9.63 10.52 -14.83
C ILE A 67 9.08 11.49 -13.79
N ASP A 68 9.19 12.79 -14.06
CA ASP A 68 8.51 13.84 -13.29
C ASP A 68 7.06 14.07 -13.77
N LYS A 69 6.33 14.93 -13.07
CA LYS A 69 4.93 15.29 -13.39
C LYS A 69 4.76 15.99 -14.76
N ARG A 70 5.84 16.40 -15.42
CA ARG A 70 5.84 16.96 -16.79
C ARG A 70 6.14 15.89 -17.85
N GLY A 71 6.39 14.64 -17.44
CA GLY A 71 6.80 13.55 -18.32
C GLY A 71 8.29 13.56 -18.68
N LYS A 72 9.10 14.42 -18.04
CA LYS A 72 10.55 14.43 -18.25
C LYS A 72 11.14 13.20 -17.59
N LYS A 73 11.93 12.42 -18.33
CA LYS A 73 12.73 11.31 -17.78
C LYS A 73 13.82 11.87 -16.88
N VAL A 74 13.59 11.85 -15.57
CA VAL A 74 14.58 12.28 -14.57
C VAL A 74 15.65 11.22 -14.43
N ILE A 75 15.24 9.95 -14.41
CA ILE A 75 16.13 8.79 -14.43
C ILE A 75 15.78 7.98 -15.67
N ALA A 76 16.68 7.95 -16.65
CA ALA A 76 16.47 7.21 -17.88
C ALA A 76 16.22 5.71 -17.61
N PRO A 77 15.31 5.04 -18.35
CA PRO A 77 15.08 3.61 -18.24
C PRO A 77 16.37 2.80 -18.44
N ARG A 78 16.84 2.14 -17.38
CA ARG A 78 18.07 1.32 -17.41
C ARG A 78 18.10 0.17 -16.42
N TYR A 79 17.19 0.15 -15.43
CA TYR A 79 17.18 -0.88 -14.40
C TYR A 79 16.41 -2.13 -14.84
N GLN A 80 16.83 -3.28 -14.33
CA GLN A 80 16.20 -4.58 -14.60
C GLN A 80 14.87 -4.71 -13.84
N SER A 81 14.79 -4.15 -12.64
CA SER A 81 13.60 -4.05 -11.80
C SER A 81 13.71 -2.79 -10.93
N ALA A 82 12.59 -2.33 -10.40
CA ALA A 82 12.53 -1.18 -9.52
C ALA A 82 11.25 -1.19 -8.68
N GLY A 83 11.30 -0.58 -7.50
CA GLY A 83 10.14 -0.15 -6.73
C GLY A 83 9.92 1.36 -6.83
N SER A 84 8.73 1.82 -6.43
CA SER A 84 8.44 3.25 -6.32
C SER A 84 9.31 3.93 -5.26
N PHE A 85 9.49 5.25 -5.40
CA PHE A 85 10.13 6.06 -4.38
C PHE A 85 9.38 5.97 -3.05
N SER A 86 10.11 5.77 -1.96
CA SER A 86 9.57 5.77 -0.60
C SER A 86 10.70 6.05 0.38
N GLY A 87 10.47 6.96 1.32
CA GLY A 87 11.49 7.42 2.23
C GLY A 87 12.68 8.03 1.48
N GLY A 88 12.47 8.79 0.41
CA GLY A 88 13.54 9.53 -0.31
C GLY A 88 14.46 8.70 -1.20
N CYS A 89 14.20 7.40 -1.41
CA CYS A 89 14.93 6.59 -2.37
C CYS A 89 14.05 5.53 -3.04
N ALA A 90 14.45 5.07 -4.22
CA ALA A 90 13.78 3.98 -4.94
C ALA A 90 14.69 2.74 -5.02
N PRO A 91 14.25 1.57 -4.52
CA PRO A 91 15.02 0.34 -4.69
C PRO A 91 15.04 -0.04 -6.16
N VAL A 92 16.22 -0.33 -6.69
CA VAL A 92 16.43 -0.64 -8.11
C VAL A 92 17.40 -1.81 -8.26
N LYS A 93 17.17 -2.64 -9.28
CA LYS A 93 18.01 -3.80 -9.60
C LYS A 93 18.90 -3.53 -10.79
N SER A 94 20.22 -3.67 -10.61
CA SER A 94 21.23 -3.53 -11.65
C SER A 94 22.21 -4.68 -11.57
N ARG A 95 22.55 -5.29 -12.71
CA ARG A 95 23.48 -6.44 -12.80
C ARG A 95 23.17 -7.55 -11.79
N GLY A 96 21.88 -7.84 -11.59
CA GLY A 96 21.44 -8.92 -10.71
C GLY A 96 21.35 -8.58 -9.21
N ARG A 97 21.84 -7.41 -8.77
CA ARG A 97 21.82 -6.98 -7.36
C ARG A 97 20.95 -5.76 -7.17
N TRP A 98 20.39 -5.63 -5.97
CA TRP A 98 19.58 -4.49 -5.56
C TRP A 98 20.40 -3.45 -4.79
N GLY A 99 20.09 -2.19 -5.06
CA GLY A 99 20.52 -1.02 -4.30
C GLY A 99 19.40 0.02 -4.31
N CYS A 100 19.66 1.24 -3.84
CA CYS A 100 18.69 2.33 -3.83
C CYS A 100 19.29 3.58 -4.47
N VAL A 101 18.49 4.31 -5.25
CA VAL A 101 18.88 5.59 -5.86
C VAL A 101 18.00 6.73 -5.36
N ASP A 102 18.56 7.94 -5.25
CA ASP A 102 17.80 9.15 -4.96
C ASP A 102 17.06 9.70 -6.19
N GLY A 103 16.35 10.81 -6.01
CA GLY A 103 15.58 11.47 -7.09
C GLY A 103 16.42 11.99 -8.26
N ALA A 104 17.74 12.14 -8.10
CA ALA A 104 18.66 12.47 -9.19
C ALA A 104 19.25 11.23 -9.88
N GLY A 105 18.94 10.03 -9.37
CA GLY A 105 19.49 8.76 -9.84
C GLY A 105 20.88 8.44 -9.30
N LYS A 106 21.34 9.16 -8.26
CA LYS A 106 22.60 8.85 -7.57
C LYS A 106 22.36 7.69 -6.61
N THR A 107 23.29 6.73 -6.60
CA THR A 107 23.26 5.60 -5.66
C THR A 107 23.40 6.10 -4.22
N VAL A 108 22.42 5.76 -3.38
CA VAL A 108 22.43 6.04 -1.93
C VAL A 108 22.62 4.78 -1.09
N ILE A 109 22.09 3.64 -1.58
CA ILE A 109 22.39 2.30 -1.06
C ILE A 109 23.11 1.52 -2.16
N PRO A 110 24.33 1.02 -1.92
CA PRO A 110 25.09 0.23 -2.90
C PRO A 110 24.33 -1.00 -3.41
N PHE A 111 24.72 -1.48 -4.60
CA PHE A 111 24.12 -2.64 -5.27
C PHE A 111 24.63 -3.97 -4.69
N ASP A 112 24.41 -4.18 -3.39
CA ASP A 112 25.00 -5.28 -2.62
C ASP A 112 23.94 -6.25 -2.07
N TYR A 113 22.67 -6.10 -2.44
CA TYR A 113 21.58 -6.90 -1.88
C TYR A 113 21.02 -7.90 -2.89
N ASP A 114 20.62 -9.07 -2.40
CA ASP A 114 19.92 -10.08 -3.19
C ASP A 114 18.47 -9.64 -3.44
N GLU A 115 17.88 -8.97 -2.44
CA GLU A 115 16.58 -8.31 -2.48
C GLU A 115 16.57 -7.06 -1.59
N LEU A 116 15.87 -6.02 -2.02
CA LEU A 116 15.64 -4.81 -1.24
C LEU A 116 14.23 -4.30 -1.50
N LEU A 117 13.40 -4.27 -0.47
CA LEU A 117 12.05 -3.71 -0.53
C LEU A 117 12.09 -2.19 -0.30
N PRO A 118 11.01 -1.47 -0.62
CA PRO A 118 10.93 -0.03 -0.35
C PRO A 118 11.07 0.28 1.15
N PHE A 119 11.75 1.39 1.45
CA PHE A 119 11.87 1.88 2.83
C PHE A 119 10.52 2.37 3.35
N ARG A 120 10.21 2.00 4.59
CA ARG A 120 9.07 2.50 5.36
C ARG A 120 9.54 2.80 6.77
N GLU A 121 9.15 3.95 7.30
CA GLU A 121 9.47 4.36 8.68
C GLU A 121 10.98 4.23 9.01
N GLY A 122 11.84 4.57 8.05
CA GLY A 122 13.30 4.56 8.22
C GLY A 122 14.01 3.22 7.99
N ALA A 123 13.29 2.15 7.67
CA ALA A 123 13.86 0.81 7.47
C ALA A 123 13.26 0.08 6.26
N ALA A 124 14.00 -0.87 5.70
CA ALA A 124 13.56 -1.72 4.59
C ALA A 124 13.88 -3.19 4.88
N PRO A 125 12.94 -4.12 4.63
CA PRO A 125 13.28 -5.53 4.45
C PRO A 125 14.32 -5.68 3.34
N ALA A 126 15.41 -6.38 3.65
CA ALA A 126 16.45 -6.67 2.69
C ALA A 126 16.98 -8.08 2.88
N ARG A 127 17.42 -8.69 1.79
CA ARG A 127 18.13 -9.96 1.82
C ARG A 127 19.56 -9.74 1.34
N LYS A 128 20.53 -10.15 2.16
CA LYS A 128 21.95 -10.05 1.86
C LYS A 128 22.65 -11.36 2.21
N ASP A 129 23.38 -11.91 1.25
CA ASP A 129 24.09 -13.18 1.36
C ASP A 129 23.15 -14.31 1.84
N GLY A 130 21.96 -14.36 1.23
CA GLY A 130 20.92 -15.35 1.53
C GLY A 130 20.15 -15.14 2.84
N ARG A 131 20.49 -14.13 3.67
CA ARG A 131 19.84 -13.88 4.97
C ARG A 131 18.94 -12.65 4.94
N TRP A 132 17.75 -12.78 5.51
CA TRP A 132 16.81 -11.67 5.68
C TRP A 132 17.13 -10.81 6.89
N GLY A 133 16.84 -9.52 6.79
CA GLY A 133 17.03 -8.55 7.86
C GLY A 133 16.42 -7.18 7.55
N LEU A 134 16.62 -6.24 8.46
CA LEU A 134 16.28 -4.83 8.26
C LEU A 134 17.52 -4.04 7.85
N LEU A 135 17.43 -3.34 6.72
CA LEU A 135 18.35 -2.27 6.37
C LEU A 135 17.82 -0.95 6.93
N LEU A 136 18.57 -0.33 7.83
CA LEU A 136 18.29 1.02 8.31
C LEU A 136 18.76 2.05 7.29
N LYS A 137 17.91 3.03 6.99
CA LYS A 137 18.20 4.02 5.95
C LYS A 137 19.36 4.95 6.34
N ASP A 138 19.30 5.51 7.55
CA ASP A 138 20.19 6.61 7.96
C ASP A 138 21.60 6.11 8.30
N SER A 139 21.70 5.01 9.05
CA SER A 139 22.98 4.37 9.38
C SER A 139 23.51 3.47 8.27
N ARG A 140 22.66 3.05 7.33
CA ARG A 140 22.94 2.01 6.31
C ARG A 140 23.32 0.67 6.92
N GLU A 141 23.00 0.47 8.19
CA GLU A 141 23.27 -0.76 8.91
C GLU A 141 22.27 -1.84 8.48
N PHE A 142 22.80 -3.00 8.07
CA PHE A 142 21.99 -4.18 7.82
C PHE A 142 21.99 -5.09 9.04
N ARG A 143 20.80 -5.31 9.60
CA ARG A 143 20.54 -6.15 10.78
C ARG A 143 19.90 -7.46 10.32
N GLY A 144 20.75 -8.43 10.00
CA GLY A 144 20.33 -9.78 9.63
C GLY A 144 19.83 -10.59 10.82
N GLY A 145 18.94 -11.54 10.57
CA GLY A 145 18.47 -12.50 11.57
C GLY A 145 18.16 -13.87 10.97
N ARG A 146 17.62 -14.77 11.78
CA ARG A 146 17.23 -16.15 11.40
C ARG A 146 15.87 -16.23 10.70
N TYR A 147 15.46 -15.16 10.04
CA TYR A 147 14.10 -15.03 9.50
C TYR A 147 13.99 -15.75 8.14
N GLU A 148 12.90 -16.49 7.96
CA GLU A 148 12.48 -17.00 6.64
C GLU A 148 12.01 -15.84 5.75
N GLU A 149 11.27 -14.91 6.36
CA GLU A 149 10.71 -13.72 5.72
C GLU A 149 10.67 -12.56 6.72
N ILE A 150 10.82 -11.34 6.19
CA ILE A 150 10.61 -10.09 6.94
C ILE A 150 9.81 -9.12 6.08
N TYR A 151 8.83 -8.46 6.71
CA TYR A 151 7.88 -7.59 6.02
C TYR A 151 8.12 -6.11 6.34
N PRO A 152 7.61 -5.18 5.50
CA PRO A 152 7.79 -3.76 5.73
C PRO A 152 7.33 -3.32 7.12
N VAL A 153 8.04 -2.34 7.67
CA VAL A 153 7.71 -1.73 8.96
C VAL A 153 6.36 -1.03 8.87
N SER A 154 5.57 -1.19 9.93
CA SER A 154 4.31 -0.50 10.15
C SER A 154 4.16 -0.22 11.65
N GLU A 155 3.96 1.04 12.03
CA GLU A 155 3.84 1.48 13.43
C GLU A 155 5.04 1.07 14.30
N GLY A 156 6.23 1.21 13.72
CA GLY A 156 7.52 0.95 14.35
C GLY A 156 7.88 -0.54 14.51
N LEU A 157 7.05 -1.46 14.01
CA LEU A 157 7.30 -2.91 14.09
C LEU A 157 7.39 -3.53 12.70
N ALA A 158 8.31 -4.49 12.55
CA ALA A 158 8.37 -5.36 11.39
C ALA A 158 7.81 -6.74 11.77
N ARG A 159 6.85 -7.23 10.98
CA ARG A 159 6.42 -8.63 11.06
C ARG A 159 7.55 -9.51 10.51
N VAL A 160 7.85 -10.60 11.19
CA VAL A 160 8.85 -11.60 10.78
C VAL A 160 8.26 -12.99 10.78
N LYS A 161 8.83 -13.90 10.01
CA LYS A 161 8.48 -15.32 9.99
C LYS A 161 9.70 -16.17 10.36
N VAL A 162 9.51 -17.08 11.31
CA VAL A 162 10.51 -18.03 11.81
C VAL A 162 9.82 -19.36 12.01
N ASP A 163 10.38 -20.44 11.47
CA ASP A 163 9.84 -21.81 11.56
C ASP A 163 8.34 -21.90 11.21
N GLY A 164 7.94 -21.21 10.14
CA GLY A 164 6.54 -21.16 9.69
C GLY A 164 5.58 -20.34 10.56
N LYS A 165 6.05 -19.67 11.63
CA LYS A 165 5.23 -18.83 12.52
C LYS A 165 5.63 -17.37 12.45
N TYR A 166 4.66 -16.49 12.70
CA TYR A 166 4.84 -15.05 12.66
C TYR A 166 5.04 -14.46 14.04
N GLY A 167 5.94 -13.48 14.12
CA GLY A 167 6.20 -12.63 15.29
C GLY A 167 6.48 -11.20 14.84
N TYR A 168 6.91 -10.35 15.77
CA TYR A 168 7.21 -8.95 15.50
C TYR A 168 8.51 -8.53 16.17
N ILE A 169 9.31 -7.77 15.43
CA ILE A 169 10.53 -7.14 15.92
C ILE A 169 10.41 -5.62 15.81
N ASP A 170 11.14 -4.90 16.66
CA ASP A 170 11.36 -3.48 16.48
C ASP A 170 12.50 -3.20 15.47
N LEU A 171 12.77 -1.92 15.21
CA LEU A 171 13.84 -1.51 14.30
C LEU A 171 15.25 -1.87 14.80
N SER A 172 15.43 -2.14 16.09
CA SER A 172 16.69 -2.64 16.66
C SER A 172 16.96 -4.10 16.28
N GLY A 173 15.95 -4.80 15.77
CA GLY A 173 15.99 -6.25 15.55
C GLY A 173 15.57 -7.04 16.78
N LYS A 174 15.20 -6.37 17.88
CA LYS A 174 14.76 -7.01 19.10
C LYS A 174 13.34 -7.55 18.91
N GLU A 175 13.12 -8.78 19.34
CA GLU A 175 11.80 -9.38 19.41
C GLU A 175 10.90 -8.63 20.39
N VAL A 176 9.76 -8.18 19.87
CA VAL A 176 8.68 -7.52 20.63
C VAL A 176 7.56 -8.50 20.91
N LEU A 177 7.26 -9.36 19.93
CA LEU A 177 6.30 -10.46 20.07
C LEU A 177 6.92 -11.72 19.46
N PRO A 178 6.92 -12.85 20.19
CA PRO A 178 7.56 -14.06 19.72
C PRO A 178 6.87 -14.65 18.49
N PRO A 179 7.61 -15.38 17.63
CA PRO A 179 7.04 -16.05 16.48
C PRO A 179 6.20 -17.26 16.89
N VAL A 180 4.96 -17.01 17.30
CA VAL A 180 4.00 -18.04 17.76
C VAL A 180 2.72 -18.05 16.92
N TYR A 181 2.46 -16.99 16.16
CA TYR A 181 1.21 -16.84 15.43
C TYR A 181 1.23 -17.66 14.14
N ALA A 182 0.17 -18.43 13.89
CA ALA A 182 0.00 -19.15 12.63
C ALA A 182 -0.23 -18.18 11.46
N GLU A 183 -0.88 -17.06 11.72
CA GLU A 183 -1.02 -15.91 10.82
C GLU A 183 -0.93 -14.61 11.62
N ALA A 184 -0.39 -13.57 11.03
CA ALA A 184 -0.32 -12.25 11.63
C ALA A 184 -0.30 -11.20 10.52
N PHE A 185 -0.79 -9.98 10.76
CA PHE A 185 -0.89 -8.90 9.78
C PHE A 185 -0.14 -7.64 10.26
N PRO A 186 0.26 -6.70 9.39
CA PRO A 186 0.89 -5.47 9.87
C PRO A 186 -0.01 -4.71 10.85
N PHE A 187 0.60 -3.98 11.78
CA PHE A 187 -0.12 -3.03 12.62
C PHE A 187 -0.66 -1.87 11.78
N SER A 188 -1.90 -1.48 12.04
CA SER A 188 -2.56 -0.33 11.45
C SER A 188 -3.61 0.20 12.42
N GLY A 189 -3.67 1.51 12.63
CA GLY A 189 -4.57 2.12 13.60
C GLY A 189 -4.37 1.62 15.04
N GLY A 190 -3.15 1.20 15.40
CA GLY A 190 -2.83 0.68 16.73
C GLY A 190 -3.21 -0.79 16.97
N TYR A 191 -3.65 -1.53 15.93
CA TYR A 191 -4.02 -2.94 16.04
C TYR A 191 -3.41 -3.77 14.92
N ALA A 192 -3.11 -5.03 15.22
CA ALA A 192 -2.80 -6.04 14.23
C ALA A 192 -3.73 -7.24 14.41
N THR A 193 -4.22 -7.80 13.32
CA THR A 193 -4.91 -9.10 13.37
C THR A 193 -3.88 -10.22 13.45
N ALA A 194 -4.13 -11.22 14.29
CA ALA A 194 -3.32 -12.43 14.33
C ALA A 194 -4.16 -13.66 14.69
N ARG A 195 -3.64 -14.83 14.33
CA ARG A 195 -4.19 -16.14 14.66
C ARG A 195 -3.18 -16.93 15.48
N LEU A 196 -3.59 -17.31 16.69
CA LEU A 196 -2.82 -18.21 17.55
C LEU A 196 -3.58 -19.54 17.65
N GLY A 197 -2.95 -20.63 17.20
CA GLY A 197 -3.66 -21.89 16.98
C GLY A 197 -4.75 -21.73 15.91
N ASP A 198 -5.99 -22.01 16.27
CA ASP A 198 -7.19 -21.89 15.44
C ASP A 198 -7.98 -20.59 15.70
N ARG A 199 -7.61 -19.80 16.71
CA ARG A 199 -8.36 -18.60 17.12
C ARG A 199 -7.77 -17.31 16.58
N TYR A 200 -8.61 -16.52 15.93
CA TYR A 200 -8.28 -15.15 15.52
C TYR A 200 -8.49 -14.16 16.66
N GLY A 201 -7.80 -13.03 16.58
CA GLY A 201 -7.98 -11.90 17.47
C GLY A 201 -7.19 -10.68 17.04
N PHE A 202 -7.27 -9.63 17.85
CA PHE A 202 -6.50 -8.41 17.67
C PHE A 202 -5.40 -8.30 18.73
N ILE A 203 -4.21 -7.94 18.28
CA ILE A 203 -3.09 -7.51 19.11
C ILE A 203 -3.13 -5.99 19.18
N SER A 204 -3.24 -5.44 20.39
CA SER A 204 -3.09 -3.99 20.58
C SER A 204 -1.62 -3.59 20.54
N ARG A 205 -1.30 -2.46 19.89
CA ARG A 205 0.06 -1.91 19.83
C ARG A 205 0.56 -1.42 21.19
N GLU A 206 -0.36 -0.98 22.05
CA GLU A 206 -0.08 -0.49 23.41
C GLU A 206 0.16 -1.67 24.37
N ALA A 207 -0.79 -2.61 24.41
CA ALA A 207 -0.74 -3.71 25.37
C ALA A 207 0.11 -4.90 24.92
N LEU A 208 0.43 -5.00 23.62
CA LEU A 208 1.18 -6.11 23.01
C LEU A 208 0.63 -7.50 23.40
N THR A 209 -0.69 -7.62 23.49
CA THR A 209 -1.40 -8.84 23.87
C THR A 209 -2.51 -9.15 22.89
N LEU A 210 -2.66 -10.43 22.55
CA LEU A 210 -3.73 -10.92 21.68
C LEU A 210 -5.03 -11.06 22.48
N LYS A 211 -6.10 -10.41 22.01
CA LYS A 211 -7.46 -10.63 22.48
C LYS A 211 -8.27 -11.36 21.42
N TYR A 212 -8.72 -12.57 21.75
CA TYR A 212 -9.48 -13.43 20.84
C TYR A 212 -10.84 -12.87 20.46
N ARG A 213 -11.33 -13.31 19.31
CA ARG A 213 -12.63 -12.98 18.74
C ARG A 213 -13.26 -14.24 18.16
N ASP A 214 -14.56 -14.40 18.33
CA ASP A 214 -15.28 -15.62 17.93
C ASP A 214 -15.75 -15.51 16.47
N TYR A 215 -14.78 -15.61 15.55
CA TYR A 215 -14.99 -15.55 14.10
C TYR A 215 -14.17 -16.65 13.42
N ILE A 216 -14.65 -17.17 12.28
CA ILE A 216 -13.92 -18.17 11.48
C ILE A 216 -12.62 -17.56 10.94
N SER A 217 -12.71 -16.33 10.44
CA SER A 217 -11.58 -15.60 9.89
C SER A 217 -11.72 -14.11 10.18
N ILE A 218 -10.57 -13.46 10.37
CA ILE A 218 -10.47 -12.00 10.51
C ILE A 218 -9.29 -11.55 9.64
N GLY A 219 -9.55 -10.60 8.75
CA GLY A 219 -8.54 -9.98 7.91
C GLY A 219 -7.75 -8.88 8.62
N PRO A 220 -6.85 -8.18 7.90
CA PRO A 220 -6.11 -7.05 8.45
C PRO A 220 -7.05 -5.95 8.97
N TYR A 221 -6.80 -5.51 10.20
CA TYR A 221 -7.40 -4.29 10.74
C TYR A 221 -6.86 -3.07 9.98
N SER A 222 -7.74 -2.19 9.54
CA SER A 222 -7.40 -0.97 8.81
C SER A 222 -8.53 0.04 8.90
N GLU A 223 -8.20 1.32 9.08
CA GLU A 223 -9.16 2.43 9.14
C GLU A 223 -10.34 2.19 10.11
N GLY A 224 -10.06 1.52 11.23
CA GLY A 224 -11.06 1.28 12.29
C GLY A 224 -11.80 -0.06 12.19
N LEU A 225 -11.65 -0.80 11.09
CA LEU A 225 -12.41 -2.02 10.81
C LEU A 225 -11.52 -3.17 10.33
N ALA A 226 -11.97 -4.42 10.55
CA ALA A 226 -11.43 -5.60 9.90
C ALA A 226 -12.57 -6.38 9.25
N HIS A 227 -12.35 -6.94 8.06
CA HIS A 227 -13.34 -7.87 7.51
C HIS A 227 -13.29 -9.21 8.25
N ALA A 228 -14.44 -9.83 8.46
CA ALA A 228 -14.55 -11.08 9.21
C ALA A 228 -15.69 -11.97 8.69
N GLN A 229 -15.54 -13.28 8.91
CA GLN A 229 -16.56 -14.29 8.62
C GLN A 229 -17.07 -14.94 9.91
N THR A 230 -18.38 -15.09 10.03
CA THR A 230 -19.03 -15.77 11.17
C THR A 230 -19.43 -17.20 10.81
N LEU A 231 -19.60 -18.06 11.82
CA LEU A 231 -20.11 -19.43 11.63
C LEU A 231 -21.47 -19.47 10.95
N GLU A 232 -22.35 -18.55 11.32
CA GLU A 232 -23.72 -18.43 10.78
C GLU A 232 -23.78 -17.72 9.43
N GLY A 233 -22.68 -17.09 9.00
CA GLY A 233 -22.64 -16.24 7.80
C GLY A 233 -22.49 -17.00 6.48
N GLU A 234 -22.53 -18.34 6.49
CA GLU A 234 -22.40 -19.19 5.29
C GLU A 234 -21.18 -18.83 4.41
N GLY A 235 -20.05 -18.50 5.04
CA GLY A 235 -18.82 -18.08 4.35
C GLY A 235 -18.83 -16.65 3.81
N ARG A 236 -19.92 -15.89 3.99
CA ARG A 236 -19.98 -14.46 3.69
C ARG A 236 -19.20 -13.66 4.72
N CYS A 237 -18.68 -12.52 4.28
CA CYS A 237 -17.95 -11.59 5.11
C CYS A 237 -18.74 -10.31 5.38
N GLY A 238 -18.47 -9.74 6.55
CA GLY A 238 -18.86 -8.41 6.98
C GLY A 238 -17.64 -7.71 7.58
N TYR A 239 -17.86 -6.68 8.38
CA TYR A 239 -16.78 -5.93 9.03
C TYR A 239 -17.04 -5.73 10.51
N ILE A 240 -15.97 -5.83 11.30
CA ILE A 240 -15.98 -5.72 12.75
C ILE A 240 -15.09 -4.58 13.21
N ASP A 241 -15.45 -3.95 14.32
CA ASP A 241 -14.61 -2.97 15.01
C ASP A 241 -13.50 -3.64 15.85
N LYS A 242 -12.69 -2.83 16.53
CA LYS A 242 -11.61 -3.32 17.41
C LYS A 242 -12.13 -4.07 18.63
N GLU A 243 -13.33 -3.78 19.11
CA GLU A 243 -14.01 -4.54 20.16
C GLU A 243 -14.51 -5.91 19.64
N GLY A 244 -14.58 -6.10 18.32
CA GLY A 244 -15.08 -7.31 17.68
C GLY A 244 -16.58 -7.28 17.38
N LYS A 245 -17.23 -6.12 17.52
CA LYS A 245 -18.65 -5.96 17.21
C LYS A 245 -18.82 -5.77 15.72
N LEU A 246 -19.87 -6.37 15.17
CA LEU A 246 -20.21 -6.26 13.75
C LEU A 246 -20.67 -4.83 13.43
N ALA A 247 -19.87 -4.13 12.64
CA ALA A 247 -20.16 -2.77 12.16
C ALA A 247 -20.85 -2.80 10.78
N ILE A 248 -20.47 -3.74 9.92
CA ILE A 248 -21.13 -3.98 8.63
C ILE A 248 -21.59 -5.46 8.61
N PRO A 249 -22.89 -5.74 8.41
CA PRO A 249 -23.43 -7.10 8.40
C PRO A 249 -22.73 -8.03 7.41
N VAL A 250 -22.63 -9.32 7.77
CA VAL A 250 -22.11 -10.38 6.90
C VAL A 250 -22.99 -10.55 5.67
N SER A 251 -22.62 -9.90 4.58
CA SER A 251 -23.49 -9.72 3.42
C SER A 251 -22.75 -9.70 2.09
N PHE A 252 -21.43 -9.89 2.07
CA PHE A 252 -20.63 -9.96 0.85
C PHE A 252 -20.02 -11.35 0.70
N ALA A 253 -19.86 -11.82 -0.54
CA ALA A 253 -19.18 -13.08 -0.81
C ALA A 253 -17.68 -12.99 -0.50
N MET A 254 -17.04 -11.84 -0.78
CA MET A 254 -15.65 -11.55 -0.44
C MET A 254 -15.46 -10.08 -0.07
N CYS A 255 -14.51 -9.82 0.82
CA CYS A 255 -14.20 -8.50 1.36
C CYS A 255 -12.68 -8.31 1.36
N ALA A 256 -12.23 -7.06 1.27
CA ALA A 256 -10.86 -6.70 1.62
C ALA A 256 -10.83 -5.55 2.63
N SER A 257 -9.64 -5.19 3.09
CA SER A 257 -9.44 -4.09 4.04
C SER A 257 -9.75 -2.73 3.42
N PHE A 258 -10.25 -1.82 4.26
CA PHE A 258 -10.39 -0.41 3.94
C PHE A 258 -9.01 0.24 3.76
N ASP A 259 -8.88 1.05 2.72
CA ASP A 259 -7.75 1.95 2.48
C ASP A 259 -8.30 3.15 1.71
N GLY A 260 -7.94 4.37 2.09
CA GLY A 260 -8.52 5.59 1.51
C GLY A 260 -10.04 5.66 1.67
N GLY A 261 -10.60 5.21 2.79
CA GLY A 261 -12.02 5.31 3.11
C GLY A 261 -12.96 4.36 2.35
N LEU A 262 -12.43 3.52 1.46
CA LEU A 262 -13.22 2.54 0.69
C LEU A 262 -12.60 1.15 0.79
N ALA A 263 -13.46 0.12 0.77
CA ALA A 263 -13.03 -1.27 0.68
C ALA A 263 -13.58 -1.92 -0.59
N PRO A 264 -12.76 -2.68 -1.35
CA PRO A 264 -13.29 -3.52 -2.40
C PRO A 264 -14.05 -4.69 -1.79
N ALA A 265 -15.23 -4.97 -2.35
CA ALA A 265 -16.08 -6.07 -1.93
C ALA A 265 -16.70 -6.75 -3.16
N LEU A 266 -16.92 -8.05 -3.05
CA LEU A 266 -17.64 -8.86 -4.02
C LEU A 266 -19.03 -9.15 -3.44
N LYS A 267 -20.07 -8.57 -4.01
CA LYS A 267 -21.45 -8.74 -3.52
C LYS A 267 -21.90 -10.21 -3.61
N ASP A 268 -21.70 -10.81 -4.76
CA ASP A 268 -21.95 -12.21 -5.05
C ASP A 268 -21.07 -12.67 -6.22
N PHE A 269 -20.99 -13.97 -6.47
CA PHE A 269 -20.14 -14.54 -7.52
C PHE A 269 -20.59 -14.20 -8.96
N LYS A 270 -21.73 -13.53 -9.15
CA LYS A 270 -22.23 -13.06 -10.45
C LYS A 270 -22.04 -11.56 -10.66
N GLY A 271 -22.03 -10.76 -9.58
CA GLY A 271 -22.09 -9.28 -9.61
C GLY A 271 -20.75 -8.56 -9.75
N GLY A 272 -19.62 -9.27 -9.69
CA GLY A 272 -18.29 -8.65 -9.78
C GLY A 272 -17.94 -7.76 -8.58
N TRP A 273 -16.71 -7.26 -8.56
CA TRP A 273 -16.19 -6.40 -7.52
C TRP A 273 -16.70 -4.96 -7.67
N GLY A 274 -16.97 -4.33 -6.53
CA GLY A 274 -17.30 -2.92 -6.36
C GLY A 274 -16.63 -2.38 -5.10
N TYR A 275 -17.00 -1.16 -4.69
CA TYR A 275 -16.44 -0.53 -3.50
C TYR A 275 -17.52 -0.01 -2.56
N ILE A 276 -17.29 -0.22 -1.27
CA ILE A 276 -18.17 0.22 -0.18
C ILE A 276 -17.46 1.21 0.74
N ASP A 277 -18.22 2.09 1.38
CA ASP A 277 -17.75 2.93 2.49
C ASP A 277 -17.79 2.18 3.83
N SER A 278 -17.31 2.85 4.89
CA SER A 278 -17.25 2.30 6.26
C SER A 278 -18.62 2.07 6.91
N ASN A 279 -19.72 2.51 6.28
CA ASN A 279 -21.09 2.20 6.69
C ASN A 279 -21.69 1.03 5.86
N GLY A 280 -20.91 0.44 4.96
CA GLY A 280 -21.35 -0.64 4.06
C GLY A 280 -22.15 -0.16 2.84
N LYS A 281 -22.22 1.15 2.59
CA LYS A 281 -22.92 1.70 1.43
C LYS A 281 -22.05 1.54 0.20
N THR A 282 -22.63 1.09 -0.92
CA THR A 282 -21.95 1.07 -2.22
C THR A 282 -21.64 2.48 -2.69
N VAL A 283 -20.36 2.72 -2.99
CA VAL A 283 -19.85 3.99 -3.55
C VAL A 283 -19.49 3.83 -5.02
N ILE A 284 -18.94 2.67 -5.41
CA ILE A 284 -18.64 2.34 -6.80
C ILE A 284 -19.29 0.99 -7.11
N ASP A 285 -20.07 0.95 -8.19
CA ASP A 285 -20.89 -0.20 -8.56
C ASP A 285 -20.10 -1.51 -8.71
N PHE A 286 -20.75 -2.61 -8.34
CA PHE A 286 -20.25 -3.97 -8.55
C PHE A 286 -20.29 -4.31 -10.04
N LYS A 287 -19.12 -4.26 -10.67
CA LYS A 287 -18.99 -4.54 -12.12
C LYS A 287 -17.60 -5.00 -12.54
N TYR A 288 -16.58 -4.86 -11.68
CA TYR A 288 -15.20 -5.16 -12.05
C TYR A 288 -14.90 -6.66 -11.90
N GLU A 289 -14.08 -7.19 -12.79
CA GLU A 289 -13.59 -8.57 -12.70
C GLU A 289 -12.60 -8.72 -11.54
N GLN A 290 -11.78 -7.69 -11.31
CA GLN A 290 -10.87 -7.57 -10.18
C GLN A 290 -10.85 -6.13 -9.67
N ALA A 291 -10.72 -5.96 -8.36
CA ALA A 291 -10.61 -4.66 -7.70
C ALA A 291 -9.53 -4.72 -6.62
N GLY A 292 -8.52 -3.84 -6.72
CA GLY A 292 -7.53 -3.63 -5.67
C GLY A 292 -7.98 -2.60 -4.65
N SER A 293 -7.31 -2.53 -3.51
CA SER A 293 -7.48 -1.47 -2.52
C SER A 293 -7.10 -0.10 -3.10
N PHE A 294 -7.71 0.95 -2.58
CA PHE A 294 -7.33 2.32 -2.89
C PHE A 294 -5.96 2.63 -2.30
N ARG A 295 -5.15 3.41 -3.01
CA ARG A 295 -3.88 3.94 -2.52
C ARG A 295 -3.63 5.29 -3.18
N GLY A 296 -3.47 6.34 -2.37
CA GLY A 296 -3.31 7.70 -2.91
C GLY A 296 -4.54 8.18 -3.70
N GLY A 297 -5.75 7.76 -3.31
CA GLY A 297 -7.02 8.20 -3.91
C GLY A 297 -7.43 7.48 -5.20
N ILE A 298 -6.66 6.49 -5.65
CA ILE A 298 -7.01 5.65 -6.81
C ILE A 298 -6.86 4.16 -6.50
N ALA A 299 -7.62 3.33 -7.20
CA ALA A 299 -7.53 1.88 -7.12
C ALA A 299 -7.35 1.27 -8.51
N ARG A 300 -6.57 0.20 -8.61
CA ARG A 300 -6.41 -0.56 -9.85
C ARG A 300 -7.55 -1.56 -9.97
N VAL A 301 -8.24 -1.57 -11.10
CA VAL A 301 -9.35 -2.47 -11.41
C VAL A 301 -9.15 -3.13 -12.77
N SER A 302 -9.87 -4.22 -13.04
CA SER A 302 -9.96 -4.79 -14.38
C SER A 302 -11.40 -5.01 -14.84
N LEU A 303 -11.62 -4.81 -16.14
CA LEU A 303 -12.89 -5.08 -16.81
C LEU A 303 -12.63 -5.41 -18.29
N GLY A 304 -13.19 -6.49 -18.80
CA GLY A 304 -13.00 -6.94 -20.18
C GLY A 304 -11.53 -7.33 -20.45
N GLY A 305 -10.85 -7.94 -19.47
CA GLY A 305 -9.45 -8.36 -19.59
C GLY A 305 -8.43 -7.21 -19.63
N ARG A 306 -8.83 -5.96 -19.33
CA ARG A 306 -7.94 -4.79 -19.31
C ARG A 306 -7.90 -4.16 -17.92
N ALA A 307 -6.70 -3.81 -17.48
CA ALA A 307 -6.48 -3.10 -16.22
C ALA A 307 -6.39 -1.58 -16.42
N PHE A 308 -7.01 -0.83 -15.51
CA PHE A 308 -6.98 0.63 -15.46
C PHE A 308 -7.17 1.11 -14.01
N TYR A 309 -7.15 2.42 -13.79
CA TYR A 309 -7.40 3.00 -12.46
C TYR A 309 -8.79 3.61 -12.38
N VAL A 310 -9.38 3.57 -11.20
CA VAL A 310 -10.60 4.28 -10.82
C VAL A 310 -10.28 5.19 -9.64
N ASP A 311 -10.88 6.38 -9.56
CA ASP A 311 -10.81 7.22 -8.35
C ASP A 311 -11.97 6.94 -7.39
N GLN A 312 -11.93 7.56 -6.20
CA GLN A 312 -12.93 7.36 -5.14
C GLN A 312 -14.35 7.81 -5.54
N LYS A 313 -14.51 8.57 -6.64
CA LYS A 313 -15.80 8.99 -7.18
C LYS A 313 -16.29 8.05 -8.29
N GLY A 314 -15.54 6.99 -8.60
CA GLY A 314 -15.88 6.05 -9.66
C GLY A 314 -15.45 6.49 -11.07
N PHE A 315 -14.64 7.54 -11.22
CA PHE A 315 -14.16 7.95 -12.54
C PHE A 315 -13.10 6.97 -13.04
N GLU A 316 -13.28 6.43 -14.24
CA GLU A 316 -12.40 5.42 -14.82
C GLU A 316 -11.35 6.04 -15.77
N TYR A 317 -10.08 5.87 -15.45
CA TYR A 317 -8.95 6.41 -16.21
C TYR A 317 -8.53 5.46 -17.36
N LYS A 318 -9.43 5.32 -18.34
CA LYS A 318 -9.24 4.47 -19.53
C LYS A 318 -9.84 5.10 -20.79
N LYS A 319 -9.50 4.55 -21.96
CA LYS A 319 -10.12 4.85 -23.25
C LYS A 319 -10.37 3.58 -24.06
#